data_AF-A0A1X7T2T5-F1
#
_entry.id   AF-A0A1X7T2T5-F1
#
_cell.length_a   1.000
_cell.length_b   1.000
_cell.length_c   1.000
_cell.angle_alpha   90.00
_cell.angle_beta   90.00
_cell.angle_gamma   90.00
#
_symmetry.space_group_name_H-M   'P 1'
#
loop_
_entity.id
_entity.type
_entity.pdbx_description
1 polymer ?
#
loop_
_entity_poly.entity_id
_entity_poly.type
_entity_poly.pdbx_seq_one_letter_code
_entity_poly.pdbx_strand_id
1 'polypeptide(L)'
;MYLFILFLLALPLVPAAIVVNTSHQLEGILCNETKILTGDLSLYLDSSITHQIMSNGVFCPVNMNHYSLTITSDSNDSFAVISCTFSDKYWTRGFAFYGTNGSLTMRGLRFTNCGTNLTTLDDDIKIINSTTSSIHFTKLHAAVLVFTDIASITVSNVTIMKYSGFAIVAVNLPYAVFDYLEGIVTPFL
;
A
#
# COMPACT_ATOMS: atom_id res chain seq x y z
N MET A 1 -53.35 22.76 -13.36
CA MET A 1 -52.05 23.11 -12.76
C MET A 1 -51.34 21.79 -12.46
N TYR A 2 -50.45 21.34 -13.35
CA TYR A 2 -49.69 20.09 -13.17
C TYR A 2 -48.30 20.46 -12.65
N LEU A 3 -48.01 20.03 -11.41
CA LEU A 3 -46.73 20.25 -10.75
C LEU A 3 -45.77 19.14 -11.22
N PHE A 4 -44.83 19.49 -12.10
CA PHE A 4 -43.78 18.58 -12.56
C PHE A 4 -42.65 18.60 -11.53
N ILE A 5 -42.59 17.60 -10.65
CA ILE A 5 -41.47 17.43 -9.72
C ILE A 5 -40.32 16.79 -10.49
N LEU A 6 -39.30 17.59 -10.82
CA LEU A 6 -38.01 17.09 -11.29
C LEU A 6 -37.28 16.43 -10.11
N PHE A 7 -37.34 15.10 -10.05
CA PHE A 7 -36.43 14.30 -9.25
C PHE A 7 -35.04 14.35 -9.91
N LEU A 8 -34.20 15.28 -9.46
CA LEU A 8 -32.77 15.23 -9.71
C LEU A 8 -32.21 14.08 -8.85
N LEU A 9 -32.14 12.88 -9.44
CA LEU A 9 -31.32 11.78 -8.95
C LEU A 9 -29.86 12.27 -8.99
N ALA A 10 -29.37 12.77 -7.86
CA ALA A 10 -27.94 12.91 -7.62
C ALA A 10 -27.37 11.49 -7.55
N LEU A 11 -26.91 10.95 -8.69
CA LEU A 11 -26.08 9.75 -8.66
C LEU A 11 -24.87 10.06 -7.76
N PRO A 12 -24.56 9.22 -6.77
CA PRO A 12 -23.34 9.39 -6.01
C PRO A 12 -22.18 9.37 -7.01
N LEU A 13 -21.44 10.49 -7.06
CA LEU A 13 -20.23 10.60 -7.86
C LEU A 13 -19.21 9.65 -7.22
N VAL A 14 -19.20 8.39 -7.66
CA VAL A 14 -18.17 7.44 -7.25
C VAL A 14 -16.84 8.02 -7.75
N PRO A 15 -15.83 8.20 -6.88
CA PRO A 15 -14.53 8.68 -7.32
C PRO A 15 -14.07 7.82 -8.50
N ALA A 16 -13.80 8.46 -9.63
CA ALA A 16 -13.35 7.76 -10.82
C ALA A 16 -12.01 7.09 -10.48
N ALA A 17 -11.98 5.77 -10.55
CA ALA A 17 -10.77 5.04 -10.27
C ALA A 17 -9.74 5.25 -11.38
N ILE A 18 -8.48 5.39 -10.98
CA ILE A 18 -7.37 5.60 -11.90
C ILE A 18 -6.90 4.23 -12.39
N VAL A 19 -7.01 4.00 -13.69
CA VAL A 19 -6.39 2.83 -14.33
C VAL A 19 -4.90 3.11 -14.50
N VAL A 20 -4.09 2.25 -13.91
CA VAL A 20 -2.64 2.26 -13.97
C VAL A 20 -2.24 1.22 -15.01
N ASN A 21 -1.85 1.68 -16.20
CA ASN A 21 -1.59 0.83 -17.37
C ASN A 21 -0.20 1.05 -17.97
N THR A 22 0.69 1.72 -17.23
CA THR A 22 2.10 1.85 -17.61
C THR A 22 2.99 1.44 -16.45
N SER A 23 4.17 0.91 -16.77
CA SER A 23 5.06 0.26 -15.80
C SER A 23 5.47 1.15 -14.63
N HIS A 24 5.64 2.46 -14.82
CA HIS A 24 6.18 3.36 -13.79
C HIS A 24 5.12 4.26 -13.13
N GLN A 25 3.88 4.21 -13.58
CA GLN A 25 2.84 5.12 -13.10
C GLN A 25 2.45 4.83 -11.65
N LEU A 26 2.46 3.57 -11.21
CA LEU A 26 2.20 3.23 -9.81
C LEU A 26 3.20 3.89 -8.86
N GLU A 27 4.48 3.83 -9.22
CA GLU A 27 5.56 4.48 -8.47
C GLU A 27 5.37 6.01 -8.45
N GLY A 28 5.09 6.62 -9.61
CA GLY A 28 4.84 8.06 -9.69
C GLY A 28 3.61 8.53 -8.90
N ILE A 29 2.61 7.67 -8.68
CA ILE A 29 1.42 7.98 -7.87
C ILE A 29 1.72 7.83 -6.38
N LEU A 30 2.30 6.71 -5.96
CA LEU A 30 2.42 6.36 -4.53
C LEU A 30 3.73 6.83 -3.88
N CYS A 31 4.77 7.07 -4.67
CA CYS A 31 6.11 7.35 -4.15
C CYS A 31 6.57 8.79 -4.41
N ASN A 32 5.68 9.69 -4.83
CA ASN A 32 5.99 11.10 -5.11
C ASN A 32 6.22 11.92 -3.81
N GLU A 33 6.95 13.03 -3.92
CA GLU A 33 7.48 13.83 -2.82
C GLU A 33 6.41 14.38 -1.86
N THR A 34 5.16 14.53 -2.32
CA THR A 34 4.08 15.08 -1.49
C THR A 34 3.50 14.09 -0.48
N LYS A 35 3.85 12.78 -0.53
CA LYS A 35 3.65 11.71 0.50
C LYS A 35 2.25 11.57 1.13
N ILE A 36 1.27 12.40 0.76
CA ILE A 36 0.01 12.62 1.46
C ILE A 36 -1.15 12.52 0.47
N LEU A 37 -2.07 11.62 0.75
CA LEU A 37 -3.35 11.58 0.04
C LEU A 37 -4.15 12.84 0.36
N THR A 38 -4.74 13.46 -0.65
CA THR A 38 -5.60 14.65 -0.53
C THR A 38 -7.08 14.33 -0.72
N GLY A 39 -7.41 13.05 -0.87
CA GLY A 39 -8.75 12.52 -1.15
C GLY A 39 -8.72 11.00 -1.21
N ASP A 40 -9.90 10.38 -1.21
CA ASP A 40 -10.03 8.94 -1.44
C ASP A 40 -9.48 8.58 -2.83
N LEU A 41 -8.63 7.56 -2.88
CA LEU A 41 -7.93 7.14 -4.08
C LEU A 41 -8.21 5.67 -4.38
N SER A 42 -8.64 5.38 -5.60
CA SER A 42 -8.81 4.02 -6.11
C SER A 42 -7.92 3.79 -7.33
N LEU A 43 -7.06 2.78 -7.26
CA LEU A 43 -6.12 2.39 -8.30
C LEU A 43 -6.48 0.99 -8.83
N TYR A 44 -6.72 0.92 -10.14
CA TYR A 44 -6.85 -0.34 -10.87
C TYR A 44 -5.57 -0.62 -11.64
N LEU A 45 -4.83 -1.63 -11.22
CA LEU A 45 -3.56 -1.99 -11.83
C LEU A 45 -3.80 -2.99 -12.96
N ASP A 46 -3.35 -2.64 -14.15
CA ASP A 46 -3.36 -3.50 -15.32
C ASP A 46 -2.54 -4.77 -15.05
N SER A 47 -3.21 -5.92 -15.09
CA SER A 47 -2.60 -7.24 -14.83
C SER A 47 -1.83 -7.81 -16.00
N SER A 48 -1.91 -7.21 -17.19
CA SER A 48 -1.13 -7.60 -18.38
C SER A 48 0.31 -7.08 -18.37
N ILE A 49 0.63 -6.13 -17.49
CA ILE A 49 1.95 -5.53 -17.36
C ILE A 49 2.58 -5.79 -15.99
N THR A 50 3.89 -5.57 -15.91
CA THR A 50 4.59 -5.49 -14.61
C THR A 50 4.75 -4.03 -14.20
N HIS A 51 4.21 -3.69 -13.04
CA HIS A 51 4.37 -2.39 -12.37
C HIS A 51 5.74 -2.35 -11.71
N GLN A 52 6.64 -1.57 -12.26
CA GLN A 52 8.03 -1.47 -11.86
C GLN A 52 8.19 -0.36 -10.82
N ILE A 53 8.79 -0.70 -9.67
CA ILE A 53 9.24 0.25 -8.66
C ILE A 53 10.75 0.31 -8.74
N MET A 54 11.29 1.40 -9.28
CA MET A 54 12.69 1.51 -9.69
C MET A 54 13.55 2.39 -8.79
N SER A 55 12.93 3.20 -7.92
CA SER A 55 13.67 4.09 -7.03
C SER A 55 14.38 3.30 -5.93
N ASN A 56 15.64 3.66 -5.62
CA ASN A 56 16.48 2.85 -4.74
C ASN A 56 16.17 3.04 -3.25
N GLY A 57 16.32 1.94 -2.50
CA GLY A 57 16.86 1.92 -1.14
C GLY A 57 16.02 2.48 0.01
N VAL A 58 14.77 2.91 -0.22
CA VAL A 58 13.88 3.44 0.84
C VAL A 58 12.44 3.00 0.63
N PHE A 59 11.66 3.02 1.71
CA PHE A 59 10.21 2.82 1.62
C PHE A 59 9.53 3.94 0.82
N CYS A 60 8.42 3.63 0.16
CA CYS A 60 7.42 4.61 -0.25
C CYS A 60 6.44 4.82 0.92
N PRO A 61 6.60 5.88 1.73
CA PRO A 61 5.62 6.24 2.74
C PRO A 61 4.36 6.78 2.05
N VAL A 62 3.20 6.23 2.40
CA VAL A 62 1.89 6.64 1.92
C VAL A 62 1.06 7.04 3.13
N ASN A 63 0.92 8.36 3.32
CA ASN A 63 0.08 8.93 4.37
C ASN A 63 -1.38 8.98 3.92
N MET A 64 -2.21 8.20 4.60
CA MET A 64 -3.64 8.03 4.37
C MET A 64 -4.46 8.65 5.51
N ASN A 65 -3.90 9.62 6.23
CA ASN A 65 -4.62 10.21 7.35
C ASN A 65 -5.93 10.85 6.87
N HIS A 66 -7.07 10.31 7.34
CA HIS A 66 -8.44 10.69 6.98
C HIS A 66 -8.92 10.30 5.57
N TYR A 67 -8.11 9.60 4.77
CA TYR A 67 -8.48 9.19 3.41
C TYR A 67 -8.31 7.69 3.20
N SER A 68 -9.05 7.15 2.25
CA SER A 68 -9.01 5.73 1.92
C SER A 68 -8.24 5.46 0.63
N LEU A 69 -7.46 4.38 0.63
CA LEU A 69 -6.73 3.90 -0.54
C LEU A 69 -7.20 2.50 -0.90
N THR A 70 -7.58 2.33 -2.18
CA THR A 70 -7.88 1.02 -2.76
C THR A 70 -6.89 0.74 -3.89
N ILE A 71 -6.20 -0.39 -3.81
CA ILE A 71 -5.27 -0.88 -4.84
C ILE A 71 -5.72 -2.26 -5.26
N THR A 72 -6.20 -2.41 -6.49
CA THR A 72 -6.72 -3.69 -6.97
C THR A 72 -6.25 -4.01 -8.37
N SER A 73 -6.14 -5.30 -8.70
CA SER A 73 -6.04 -5.73 -10.09
C SER A 73 -7.30 -5.36 -10.88
N ASP A 74 -7.12 -5.03 -12.16
CA ASP A 74 -8.20 -4.79 -13.12
C ASP A 74 -8.90 -6.09 -13.58
N SER A 75 -8.31 -7.24 -13.28
CA SER A 75 -8.80 -8.57 -13.64
C SER A 75 -9.13 -9.39 -12.40
N ASN A 76 -10.21 -10.17 -12.47
CA ASN A 76 -10.62 -11.09 -11.41
C ASN A 76 -9.81 -12.39 -11.40
N ASP A 77 -9.22 -12.77 -12.54
CA ASP A 77 -8.57 -14.07 -12.73
C ASP A 77 -7.03 -13.98 -12.74
N SER A 78 -6.48 -12.75 -12.69
CA SER A 78 -5.03 -12.50 -12.71
C SER A 78 -4.60 -11.49 -11.66
N PHE A 79 -3.38 -11.68 -11.17
CA PHE A 79 -2.73 -10.77 -10.24
C PHE A 79 -2.00 -9.67 -10.99
N ALA A 80 -2.17 -8.42 -10.57
CA ALA A 80 -1.29 -7.34 -10.98
C ALA A 80 0.09 -7.53 -10.33
N VAL A 81 1.15 -7.57 -11.14
CA VAL A 81 2.51 -7.82 -10.66
C VAL A 81 3.21 -6.50 -10.35
N ILE A 82 3.61 -6.33 -9.09
CA ILE A 82 4.43 -5.20 -8.60
C ILE A 82 5.84 -5.73 -8.37
N SER A 83 6.79 -5.28 -9.18
CA SER A 83 8.19 -5.68 -9.10
C SER A 83 9.05 -4.53 -8.62
N CYS A 84 9.76 -4.74 -7.50
CA CYS A 84 10.79 -3.81 -7.06
C CYS A 84 12.12 -4.23 -7.68
N THR A 85 12.55 -3.55 -8.73
CA THR A 85 13.68 -3.99 -9.55
C THR A 85 14.99 -3.39 -9.04
N PHE A 86 16.02 -4.22 -8.96
CA PHE A 86 17.35 -3.92 -8.41
C PHE A 86 18.10 -2.87 -9.23
N SER A 87 18.68 -1.87 -8.56
CA SER A 87 19.88 -1.17 -9.07
C SER A 87 21.13 -1.47 -8.21
N ASP A 88 20.96 -1.86 -6.94
CA ASP A 88 22.02 -1.93 -5.94
C ASP A 88 21.84 -3.13 -5.00
N LYS A 89 22.95 -3.84 -4.75
CA LYS A 89 23.07 -5.26 -4.37
C LYS A 89 22.35 -5.72 -3.08
N TYR A 90 21.75 -4.86 -2.28
CA TYR A 90 21.25 -5.25 -0.95
C TYR A 90 19.84 -4.77 -0.57
N TRP A 91 19.35 -3.64 -1.11
CA TRP A 91 18.05 -3.08 -0.70
C TRP A 91 17.23 -2.68 -1.91
N THR A 92 16.01 -3.21 -2.03
CA THR A 92 15.07 -2.78 -3.06
C THR A 92 14.13 -1.72 -2.46
N ARG A 93 12.88 -1.67 -2.93
CA ARG A 93 11.83 -0.80 -2.41
C ARG A 93 10.81 -1.59 -1.60
N GLY A 94 10.07 -0.90 -0.75
CA GLY A 94 8.88 -1.40 -0.06
C GLY A 94 7.86 -0.29 0.07
N PHE A 95 6.67 -0.60 0.57
CA PHE A 95 5.61 0.39 0.82
C PHE A 95 5.30 0.45 2.31
N ALA A 96 5.09 1.67 2.81
CA ALA A 96 4.70 1.90 4.19
C ALA A 96 3.42 2.73 4.21
N PHE A 97 2.32 2.12 4.57
CA PHE A 97 1.02 2.75 4.65
C PHE A 97 0.70 3.12 6.09
N TYR A 98 0.25 4.35 6.32
CA TYR A 98 -0.09 4.83 7.66
C TYR A 98 -1.21 5.87 7.64
N GLY A 99 -2.03 5.97 8.70
CA GLY A 99 -3.04 7.02 8.81
C GLY A 99 -4.23 6.68 9.71
N THR A 100 -4.37 7.40 10.82
CA THR A 100 -5.24 7.05 11.98
C THR A 100 -6.72 6.84 11.67
N ASN A 101 -7.24 7.50 10.64
CA ASN A 101 -8.66 7.45 10.25
C ASN A 101 -8.86 7.02 8.80
N GLY A 102 -7.81 6.55 8.14
CA GLY A 102 -7.87 6.06 6.76
C GLY A 102 -8.22 4.57 6.69
N SER A 103 -8.58 4.11 5.49
CA SER A 103 -8.73 2.67 5.21
C SER A 103 -7.87 2.24 4.04
N LEU A 104 -7.35 1.01 4.09
CA LEU A 104 -6.55 0.42 3.02
C LEU A 104 -7.23 -0.85 2.53
N THR A 105 -7.50 -0.92 1.23
CA THR A 105 -7.93 -2.14 0.56
C THR A 105 -6.92 -2.55 -0.49
N MET A 106 -6.42 -3.78 -0.41
CA MET A 106 -5.53 -4.37 -1.40
C MET A 106 -6.09 -5.68 -1.91
N ARG A 107 -6.24 -5.83 -3.24
CA ARG A 107 -6.77 -7.07 -3.82
C ARG A 107 -6.12 -7.52 -5.12
N GLY A 108 -5.80 -8.80 -5.23
CA GLY A 108 -5.30 -9.39 -6.49
C GLY A 108 -3.91 -8.89 -6.85
N LEU A 109 -3.02 -8.72 -5.87
CA LEU A 109 -1.69 -8.14 -6.06
C LEU A 109 -0.60 -9.19 -5.86
N ARG A 110 0.45 -9.13 -6.67
CA ARG A 110 1.66 -9.95 -6.48
C ARG A 110 2.89 -9.05 -6.37
N PHE A 111 3.47 -9.00 -5.18
CA PHE A 111 4.75 -8.33 -4.94
C PHE A 111 5.91 -9.29 -5.19
N THR A 112 6.92 -8.85 -5.95
CA THR A 112 8.13 -9.63 -6.21
C THR A 112 9.39 -8.78 -6.11
N ASN A 113 10.48 -9.37 -5.59
CA ASN A 113 11.78 -8.70 -5.45
C ASN A 113 11.75 -7.44 -4.56
N CYS A 114 10.74 -7.29 -3.71
CA CYS A 114 10.58 -6.16 -2.82
C CYS A 114 11.17 -6.43 -1.44
N GLY A 115 11.42 -5.37 -0.67
CA GLY A 115 11.99 -5.47 0.67
C GLY A 115 13.07 -4.43 0.89
N THR A 116 12.84 -3.51 1.81
CA THR A 116 13.80 -2.48 2.16
C THR A 116 13.90 -2.28 3.67
N ASN A 117 15.01 -1.70 4.11
CA ASN A 117 15.39 -1.66 5.52
C ASN A 117 14.41 -0.79 6.32
N LEU A 118 13.90 -1.32 7.44
CA LEU A 118 12.95 -0.63 8.33
C LEU A 118 13.51 0.65 8.91
N THR A 119 14.84 0.80 9.02
CA THR A 119 15.47 2.06 9.46
C THR A 119 15.39 3.18 8.42
N THR A 120 14.87 2.92 7.21
CA THR A 120 14.64 3.94 6.17
C THR A 120 13.24 4.55 6.24
N LEU A 121 12.38 4.05 7.14
CA LEU A 121 11.10 4.68 7.43
C LEU A 121 11.36 6.05 8.04
N ASP A 122 10.66 7.04 7.51
CA ASP A 122 10.74 8.45 7.93
C ASP A 122 10.40 8.60 9.42
N ASP A 123 10.79 9.72 10.02
CA ASP A 123 10.48 10.06 11.42
C ASP A 123 8.95 10.17 11.67
N ASP A 124 8.15 10.23 10.61
CA ASP A 124 6.69 10.24 10.66
C ASP A 124 6.09 8.89 11.12
N ILE A 125 6.81 7.77 10.94
CA ILE A 125 6.40 6.44 11.43
C ILE A 125 7.09 6.16 12.77
N LYS A 126 6.81 7.02 13.74
CA LYS A 126 7.46 7.00 15.07
C LYS A 126 7.33 5.67 15.78
N ILE A 127 6.26 4.90 15.55
CA ILE A 127 6.05 3.65 16.30
C ILE A 127 7.10 2.58 16.01
N ILE A 128 7.73 2.63 14.83
CA ILE A 128 8.74 1.66 14.37
C ILE A 128 10.16 2.16 14.69
N ASN A 129 10.38 3.48 14.76
CA ASN A 129 11.70 4.09 14.96
C ASN A 129 11.86 4.84 16.30
N SER A 130 10.86 4.80 17.19
CA SER A 130 10.94 5.44 18.50
C SER A 130 11.83 4.65 19.45
N THR A 131 12.72 5.36 20.16
CA THR A 131 13.50 4.80 21.28
C THR A 131 12.65 4.39 22.49
N THR A 132 11.37 4.76 22.50
CA THR A 132 10.38 4.37 23.52
C THR A 132 9.46 3.25 23.07
N SER A 133 9.55 2.80 21.81
CA SER A 133 8.79 1.65 21.33
C SER A 133 9.35 0.37 21.97
N SER A 134 8.46 -0.55 22.36
CA SER A 134 8.84 -1.91 22.78
C SER A 134 9.42 -2.73 21.62
N ILE A 135 9.28 -2.23 20.38
CA ILE A 135 9.71 -2.88 19.14
C ILE A 135 10.92 -2.12 18.62
N HIS A 136 12.09 -2.78 18.57
CA HIS A 136 13.33 -2.19 18.08
C HIS A 136 13.82 -2.93 16.83
N PHE A 137 13.75 -2.27 15.67
CA PHE A 137 14.31 -2.79 14.43
C PHE A 137 15.72 -2.26 14.21
N THR A 138 16.66 -3.17 14.00
CA THR A 138 18.02 -2.83 13.55
C THR A 138 18.09 -2.70 12.04
N LYS A 139 19.20 -2.13 11.52
CA LYS A 139 19.51 -2.02 10.08
C LYS A 139 19.54 -3.33 9.28
N LEU A 140 19.37 -4.47 9.93
CA LEU A 140 19.31 -5.79 9.31
C LEU A 140 17.88 -6.25 9.04
N HIS A 141 16.87 -5.55 9.58
CA HIS A 141 15.47 -5.88 9.37
C HIS A 141 14.92 -5.10 8.19
N ALA A 142 14.25 -5.80 7.30
CA ALA A 142 13.56 -5.22 6.15
C ALA A 142 12.13 -5.71 6.08
N ALA A 143 11.30 -5.02 5.32
CA ALA A 143 9.97 -5.49 5.01
C ALA A 143 9.55 -5.08 3.59
N VAL A 144 8.62 -5.84 2.99
CA VAL A 144 7.95 -5.45 1.75
C VAL A 144 6.87 -4.42 2.02
N LEU A 145 5.97 -4.74 2.95
CA LEU A 145 4.85 -3.89 3.34
C LEU A 145 4.93 -3.58 4.83
N VAL A 146 4.67 -2.33 5.16
CA VAL A 146 4.52 -1.84 6.54
C VAL A 146 3.15 -1.20 6.66
N PHE A 147 2.37 -1.61 7.66
CA PHE A 147 1.08 -1.02 8.00
C PHE A 147 1.12 -0.53 9.43
N THR A 148 0.76 0.74 9.65
CA THR A 148 0.80 1.33 10.99
C THR A 148 -0.29 2.36 11.18
N ASP A 149 -0.97 2.30 12.33
CA ASP A 149 -1.98 3.28 12.71
C ASP A 149 -3.06 3.47 11.64
N ILE A 150 -3.53 2.41 11.00
CA ILE A 150 -4.60 2.46 10.00
C ILE A 150 -5.89 1.96 10.63
N ALA A 151 -6.98 2.72 10.52
CA ALA A 151 -8.25 2.37 11.15
C ALA A 151 -8.79 1.02 10.64
N SER A 152 -8.80 0.82 9.33
CA SER A 152 -9.31 -0.40 8.70
C SER A 152 -8.40 -0.89 7.58
N ILE A 153 -8.08 -2.18 7.56
CA ILE A 153 -7.32 -2.83 6.49
C ILE A 153 -8.05 -4.06 5.97
N THR A 154 -8.17 -4.16 4.65
CA THR A 154 -8.63 -5.35 3.95
C THR A 154 -7.58 -5.77 2.93
N VAL A 155 -6.94 -6.92 3.14
CA VAL A 155 -6.00 -7.51 2.19
C VAL A 155 -6.59 -8.82 1.71
N SER A 156 -6.77 -8.99 0.40
CA SER A 156 -7.30 -10.23 -0.16
C SER A 156 -6.61 -10.65 -1.44
N ASN A 157 -6.35 -11.94 -1.63
CA ASN A 157 -5.64 -12.43 -2.81
C ASN A 157 -4.34 -11.64 -3.06
N VAL A 158 -3.48 -11.57 -2.04
CA VAL A 158 -2.16 -10.94 -2.16
C VAL A 158 -1.07 -11.98 -1.95
N THR A 159 -0.09 -12.00 -2.85
CA THR A 159 1.07 -12.89 -2.79
C THR A 159 2.35 -12.08 -2.75
N ILE A 160 3.26 -12.41 -1.83
CA ILE A 160 4.57 -11.75 -1.70
C ILE A 160 5.67 -12.80 -1.90
N MET A 161 6.46 -12.64 -2.97
CA MET A 161 7.47 -13.61 -3.37
C MET A 161 8.84 -12.97 -3.50
N LYS A 162 9.91 -13.78 -3.36
CA LYS A 162 11.30 -13.35 -3.60
C LYS A 162 11.64 -12.04 -2.87
N TYR A 163 11.33 -11.96 -1.58
CA TYR A 163 11.47 -10.73 -0.79
C TYR A 163 12.67 -10.76 0.16
N SER A 164 13.08 -9.57 0.60
CA SER A 164 14.08 -9.39 1.66
C SER A 164 13.41 -9.02 2.99
N GLY A 165 13.78 -9.71 4.08
CA GLY A 165 13.26 -9.44 5.43
C GLY A 165 11.89 -10.07 5.66
N PHE A 166 10.94 -9.30 6.17
CA PHE A 166 9.55 -9.71 6.42
C PHE A 166 8.68 -9.44 5.19
N ALA A 167 7.63 -10.24 4.97
CA ALA A 167 6.65 -9.91 3.95
C ALA A 167 5.80 -8.71 4.41
N ILE A 168 5.32 -8.75 5.65
CA ILE A 168 4.51 -7.69 6.24
C ILE A 168 4.93 -7.41 7.68
N VAL A 169 5.05 -6.14 8.03
CA VAL A 169 5.07 -5.62 9.41
C VAL A 169 3.77 -4.85 9.63
N ALA A 170 3.04 -5.18 10.69
CA ALA A 170 1.74 -4.62 10.99
C ALA A 170 1.67 -4.19 12.46
N VAL A 171 1.32 -2.92 12.72
CA VAL A 171 1.30 -2.31 14.06
C VAL A 171 0.05 -1.46 14.22
N ASN A 172 -0.60 -1.54 15.39
CA ASN A 172 -1.77 -0.72 15.74
C ASN A 172 -2.85 -0.69 14.64
N LEU A 173 -3.40 -1.87 14.32
CA LEU A 173 -4.47 -2.02 13.32
C LEU A 173 -5.77 -2.46 14.02
N PRO A 174 -6.67 -1.52 14.40
CA PRO A 174 -7.86 -1.84 15.17
C PRO A 174 -8.81 -2.79 14.45
N TYR A 175 -8.94 -2.66 13.12
CA TYR A 175 -9.82 -3.47 12.29
C TYR A 175 -9.07 -3.98 11.05
N ALA A 176 -8.40 -5.15 11.16
CA ALA A 176 -7.66 -5.75 10.05
C ALA A 176 -8.27 -7.08 9.61
N VAL A 177 -8.47 -7.24 8.30
CA VAL A 177 -8.94 -8.46 7.64
C VAL A 177 -7.92 -8.88 6.58
N PHE A 178 -7.46 -10.12 6.68
CA PHE A 178 -6.57 -10.76 5.71
C PHE A 178 -7.28 -11.99 5.12
N ASP A 179 -7.89 -11.83 3.95
CA ASP A 179 -8.67 -12.86 3.25
C ASP A 179 -7.86 -13.44 2.08
N TYR A 180 -7.03 -14.44 2.42
CA TYR A 180 -5.97 -15.05 1.59
C TYR A 180 -4.75 -14.13 1.35
N LEU A 181 -3.70 -14.40 2.13
CA LEU A 181 -2.39 -13.77 2.04
C LEU A 181 -1.30 -14.86 2.07
N GLU A 182 -0.43 -14.86 1.07
CA GLU A 182 0.70 -15.78 0.99
C GLU A 182 2.02 -15.02 1.20
N GLY A 183 2.62 -15.20 2.38
CA GLY A 183 3.86 -14.55 2.85
C GLY A 183 4.02 -14.67 4.37
N ILE A 184 5.22 -14.45 4.92
CA ILE A 184 5.43 -14.45 6.38
C ILE A 184 4.95 -13.12 6.97
N VAL A 185 3.87 -13.18 7.76
CA VAL A 185 3.33 -12.04 8.52
C VAL A 185 3.89 -12.08 9.93
N THR A 186 4.49 -10.97 10.38
CA THR A 186 4.90 -10.82 11.79
C THR A 186 4.05 -9.73 12.43
N PRO A 187 3.02 -10.08 13.22
CA PRO A 187 2.22 -9.10 13.95
C PRO A 187 3.01 -8.58 15.16
N PHE A 188 2.94 -7.28 15.43
CA PHE A 188 3.40 -6.70 16.68
C PHE A 188 2.23 -6.04 17.41
N LEU A 189 2.00 -6.44 18.66
CA LEU A 189 0.98 -5.89 19.56
C LEU A 189 1.56 -4.74 20.40
#